data_AF-A0A2A5MAF7-F1
#
_entry.id   AF-A0A2A5MAF7-F1
#
_cell.length_a   1.000
_cell.length_b   1.000
_cell.length_c   1.000
_cell.angle_alpha   90.00
_cell.angle_beta   90.00
_cell.angle_gamma   90.00
#
_symmetry.space_group_name_H-M   'P 1'
#
loop_
_entity.id
_entity.type
_entity.pdbx_description
1 polymer ?
#
loop_
_entity_poly.entity_id
_entity_poly.type
_entity_poly.pdbx_seq_one_letter_code
_entity_poly.pdbx_strand_id
1 'polypeptide(L)' 'MAYIKIKLSNNGKKAFQVLMENLKISINEAQKLIDKKRLFCNGILVEEKNKILNGLVELIVYENN' A
#
# COMPACT_ATOMS: atom_id res chain seq x y z
N MET A 1 18.39 2.90 -8.41
CA MET A 1 16.92 2.78 -8.46
C MET A 1 16.35 3.72 -7.42
N ALA A 2 15.75 4.83 -7.85
CA ALA A 2 15.04 5.71 -6.93
C ALA A 2 13.76 5.01 -6.48
N TYR A 3 13.48 5.05 -5.18
CA TYR A 3 12.19 4.61 -4.65
C TYR A 3 11.46 5.84 -4.14
N ILE A 4 10.18 5.95 -4.48
CA ILE A 4 9.31 7.01 -4.01
C ILE A 4 8.41 6.40 -2.93
N LYS A 5 8.35 7.06 -1.77
CA LYS A 5 7.34 6.75 -0.75
C LYS A 5 6.11 7.61 -0.98
N ILE A 6 5.02 6.98 -1.36
CA ILE A 6 3.73 7.65 -1.53
C ILE A 6 2.93 7.50 -0.25
N LYS A 7 2.41 8.60 0.30
CA LYS A 7 1.48 8.57 1.43
C LYS A 7 0.07 8.33 0.92
N LEU A 8 -0.63 7.36 1.50
CA LEU A 8 -1.99 6.98 1.12
C LEU A 8 -2.96 7.28 2.27
N SER A 9 -4.15 7.77 1.93
CA SER A 9 -5.23 7.94 2.90
C SER A 9 -5.92 6.60 3.13
N ASN A 10 -5.99 6.14 4.38
CA ASN A 10 -6.46 4.79 4.69
C ASN A 10 -7.89 4.68 5.24
N ASN A 11 -8.51 5.77 5.70
CA ASN A 11 -9.92 5.86 6.13
C ASN A 11 -10.48 4.63 6.89
N GLY A 12 -9.65 3.90 7.65
CA GLY A 12 -10.04 2.66 8.34
C GLY A 12 -10.42 1.49 7.41
N LYS A 13 -9.93 1.46 6.17
CA LYS A 13 -10.23 0.41 5.17
C LYS A 13 -9.17 -0.68 5.16
N LYS A 14 -9.48 -1.79 4.48
CA LYS A 14 -8.52 -2.90 4.29
C LYS A 14 -7.35 -2.46 3.43
N ALA A 15 -6.17 -3.03 3.67
CA ALA A 15 -4.94 -2.68 2.97
C ALA A 15 -5.07 -2.70 1.44
N PHE A 16 -5.68 -3.75 0.88
CA PHE A 16 -5.90 -3.81 -0.57
C PHE A 16 -6.88 -2.72 -1.06
N GLN A 17 -7.91 -2.38 -0.28
CA GLN A 17 -8.89 -1.35 -0.64
C GLN A 17 -8.24 0.04 -0.67
N VAL A 18 -7.40 0.34 0.32
CA VAL A 18 -6.62 1.59 0.37
C VAL A 18 -5.79 1.73 -0.90
N LEU A 19 -5.10 0.67 -1.33
CA LEU A 19 -4.32 0.69 -2.56
C LEU A 19 -5.18 0.87 -3.80
N MET A 20 -6.30 0.15 -3.90
CA MET A 20 -7.23 0.28 -5.04
C MET A 20 -7.78 1.70 -5.15
N GLU A 21 -8.21 2.30 -4.05
CA GLU A 21 -8.83 3.63 -4.05
C GLU A 21 -7.83 4.75 -4.35
N ASN A 22 -6.62 4.67 -3.78
CA ASN A 22 -5.61 5.71 -3.96
C ASN A 22 -4.88 5.59 -5.30
N LEU A 23 -4.64 4.38 -5.79
CA LEU A 23 -3.89 4.15 -7.04
C LEU A 23 -4.78 3.83 -8.25
N LYS A 24 -6.09 3.65 -8.05
CA LYS A 24 -7.06 3.22 -9.07
C LYS A 24 -6.65 1.93 -9.80
N ILE A 25 -5.98 1.03 -9.09
CA ILE A 25 -5.51 -0.26 -9.60
C ILE A 25 -6.49 -1.39 -9.30
N SER A 26 -6.30 -2.53 -9.96
CA SER A 26 -7.08 -3.74 -9.68
C SER A 26 -6.76 -4.33 -8.31
N ILE A 27 -7.68 -5.13 -7.76
CA ILE A 27 -7.46 -5.85 -6.50
C ILE A 27 -6.22 -6.76 -6.55
N ASN A 28 -5.97 -7.39 -7.71
CA ASN A 28 -4.82 -8.28 -7.90
C ASN A 28 -3.51 -7.52 -7.84
N GLU A 29 -3.43 -6.33 -8.42
CA GLU A 29 -2.24 -5.47 -8.34
C GLU A 29 -2.03 -4.94 -6.93
N ALA A 30 -3.11 -4.51 -6.26
CA ALA A 30 -3.05 -4.09 -4.87
C ALA A 30 -2.51 -5.21 -3.96
N GLN A 31 -3.04 -6.43 -4.09
CA GLN A 31 -2.55 -7.56 -3.33
C GLN A 31 -1.10 -7.91 -3.66
N LYS A 32 -0.69 -7.84 -4.94
CA LYS A 32 0.72 -8.03 -5.34
C LYS A 32 1.65 -6.99 -4.69
N LEU A 33 1.23 -5.74 -4.51
CA LEU A 33 2.04 -4.72 -3.82
C LEU A 33 2.27 -5.08 -2.35
N ILE A 34 1.24 -5.62 -1.69
CA ILE A 34 1.31 -6.12 -0.31
C ILE A 34 2.23 -7.35 -0.24
N ASP A 35 2.04 -8.32 -1.14
CA ASP A 35 2.88 -9.52 -1.24
C ASP A 35 4.35 -9.19 -1.49
N LYS A 36 4.62 -8.11 -2.23
CA LYS A 36 5.97 -7.56 -2.47
C LYS A 36 6.55 -6.80 -1.28
N LYS A 37 5.88 -6.79 -0.12
CA LYS A 37 6.32 -6.11 1.11
C LYS A 37 6.60 -4.61 0.91
N ARG A 38 5.77 -3.94 0.11
CA ARG A 38 5.93 -2.52 -0.24
C ARG A 38 5.08 -1.57 0.59
N LEU A 39 4.09 -2.09 1.32
CA LEU A 39 3.10 -1.31 2.04
C LEU A 39 3.44 -1.26 3.53
N PHE A 40 3.48 -0.05 4.09
CA PHE A 40 3.74 0.21 5.49
C PHE A 40 2.59 1.00 6.09
N CYS A 41 2.26 0.74 7.35
CA CYS A 41 1.28 1.48 8.13
C CYS A 41 1.91 1.85 9.48
N ASN A 42 2.01 3.15 9.76
CA ASN A 42 2.70 3.71 10.93
C ASN A 42 4.15 3.18 11.07
N GLY A 43 4.86 3.02 9.96
CA GLY A 43 6.22 2.47 9.93
C GLY A 43 6.29 0.93 10.08
N ILE A 44 5.16 0.25 10.28
CA ILE A 44 5.10 -1.21 10.39
C ILE A 44 4.75 -1.80 9.03
N LEU A 45 5.48 -2.83 8.60
CA LEU A 45 5.19 -3.55 7.37
C LEU A 45 3.80 -4.20 7.43
N VAL A 46 3.01 -4.02 6.37
CA VAL A 46 1.71 -4.67 6.19
C VAL A 46 1.92 -5.94 5.37
N GLU A 47 1.84 -7.09 6.02
CA GLU A 47 1.92 -8.41 5.36
C GLU A 47 0.53 -8.98 5.02
N GLU A 48 -0.49 -8.53 5.74
CA GLU A 48 -1.85 -9.05 5.62
C GLU A 48 -2.71 -8.20 4.66
N LYS A 49 -3.23 -8.83 3.60
CA LYS A 49 -4.07 -8.18 2.58
C LYS A 49 -5.34 -7.55 3.16
N ASN A 50 -5.95 -8.23 4.13
CA ASN A 50 -7.20 -7.83 4.75
C ASN A 50 -7.01 -6.98 6.02
N LYS A 51 -5.77 -6.64 6.39
CA LYS A 51 -5.49 -5.82 7.56
C LYS A 51 -6.17 -4.47 7.42
N ILE A 52 -6.90 -4.08 8.45
CA ILE A 52 -7.48 -2.74 8.54
C ILE A 52 -6.33 -1.78 8.81
N LEU A 53 -6.15 -0.80 7.92
CA LEU A 53 -5.13 0.21 8.05
C LEU A 53 -5.74 1.44 8.73
N ASN A 54 -5.15 1.82 9.85
CA ASN A 54 -5.54 3.02 10.59
C ASN A 54 -4.28 3.81 10.96
N GLY A 55 -4.18 5.05 10.50
CA GLY A 55 -3.00 5.92 10.64
C GLY A 55 -2.30 6.23 9.32
N LEU A 56 -0.98 6.42 9.35
CA LEU A 56 -0.19 6.87 8.21
C LEU A 56 0.24 5.68 7.35
N VAL A 57 -0.25 5.61 6.11
CA VAL A 57 0.12 4.55 5.16
C VAL A 57 1.14 5.06 4.17
N GLU A 58 2.24 4.32 4.02
CA GLU A 58 3.31 4.60 3.07
C GLU A 58 3.46 3.42 2.12
N LEU A 59 3.50 3.69 0.82
CA LEU A 59 3.79 2.69 -0.21
C LEU A 59 5.11 3.02 -0.89
N ILE A 60 5.99 2.03 -0.98
CA ILE A 60 7.23 2.12 -1.75
C ILE A 60 6.95 1.75 -3.21
N VAL A 61 7.12 2.71 -4.11
CA VAL A 61 7.03 2.50 -5.57
C VAL A 61 8.40 2.72 -6.17
N TYR A 62 8.79 1.81 -7.07
CA TYR A 62 10.01 1.94 -7.85
C TYR A 62 9.63 2.52 -9.21
N GLU A 63 10.25 3.63 -9.60
CA GLU A 63 10.27 4.03 -11.00
C GLU A 63 11.19 3.07 -11.75
N ASN A 64 10.63 2.29 -12.67
CA ASN A 64 11.41 1.73 -13.76
C ASN A 64 11.47 2.82 -14.83
N ASN A 65 12.66 3.41 -14.97
CA ASN A 65 13.03 4.26 -16.11
C ASN A 65 12.91 3.49 -17.42
#